data_AF-A0A5B9YFM4-F1
#
_entry.id   AF-A0A5B9YFM4-F1
#
_cell.length_a   1.000
_cell.length_b   1.000
_cell.length_c   1.000
_cell.angle_alpha   90.00
_cell.angle_beta   90.00
_cell.angle_gamma   90.00
#
_symmetry.space_group_name_H-M   'P 1'
#
loop_
_entity.id
_entity.type
_entity.pdbx_description
1 polymer ?
#
loop_
_entity_poly.entity_id
_entity_poly.type
_entity_poly.pdbx_seq_one_letter_code
_entity_poly.pdbx_strand_id
1 'polypeptide(L)'
;MYDLESMSAAEMKKIIEEAPKVEPITGYVRCNAYMFHEGVVYLPNPAYDAYTLPTYDEEDGSFSWTRIDMDDDFRREHEVLCYLDDLRDREDFEEIKKFYGVEYDPVVAQEIIDSVMENLKANK
;
A
#
# COMPACT_ATOMS: atom_id res chain seq x y z
N MET A 1 -6.23 -9.08 10.41
CA MET A 1 -7.70 -9.06 10.34
C MET A 1 -8.25 -8.70 11.71
N TYR A 2 -9.19 -7.77 11.78
CA TYR A 2 -9.81 -7.25 12.99
C TYR A 2 -11.05 -8.07 13.36
N ASP A 3 -11.22 -8.33 14.66
CA ASP A 3 -12.45 -8.90 15.21
C ASP A 3 -13.39 -7.76 15.61
N LEU A 4 -14.21 -7.31 14.64
CA LEU A 4 -15.08 -6.16 14.85
C LEU A 4 -16.21 -6.43 15.86
N GLU A 5 -16.56 -7.69 16.12
CA GLU A 5 -17.64 -8.05 17.05
C GLU A 5 -17.24 -7.84 18.52
N SER A 6 -15.96 -7.99 18.83
CA SER A 6 -15.42 -7.77 20.17
C SER A 6 -14.93 -6.35 20.43
N MET A 7 -14.86 -5.51 19.39
CA MET A 7 -14.37 -4.14 19.48
C MET A 7 -15.47 -3.15 19.84
N SER A 8 -15.14 -2.19 20.71
CA SER A 8 -15.99 -1.04 20.97
C SER A 8 -15.98 -0.04 19.81
N ALA A 9 -17.03 0.76 19.71
CA ALA A 9 -17.11 1.86 18.75
C ALA A 9 -15.97 2.89 18.93
N ALA A 10 -15.48 3.09 20.16
CA ALA A 10 -14.37 3.99 20.44
C ALA A 10 -13.04 3.45 19.89
N GLU A 11 -12.80 2.14 20.00
CA GLU A 11 -11.61 1.48 19.43
C GLU A 11 -11.62 1.52 17.91
N MET A 12 -12.76 1.17 17.28
CA MET A 12 -12.90 1.27 15.82
C MET A 12 -12.66 2.69 15.32
N LYS A 13 -13.27 3.69 15.99
CA LYS A 13 -13.08 5.09 15.64
C LYS A 13 -11.61 5.50 15.74
N LYS A 14 -10.92 5.09 16.80
CA LYS A 14 -9.50 5.39 17.00
C LYS A 14 -8.64 4.81 15.86
N ILE A 15 -8.87 3.55 15.48
CA ILE A 15 -8.13 2.90 14.38
C ILE A 15 -8.37 3.61 13.05
N ILE A 16 -9.63 3.96 12.76
CA ILE A 16 -9.96 4.77 11.59
C ILE A 16 -9.20 6.10 11.64
N GLU A 17 -9.24 6.82 12.76
CA GLU A 17 -8.59 8.13 12.90
C GLU A 17 -7.06 8.09 12.76
N GLU A 18 -6.41 7.01 13.18
CA GLU A 18 -4.96 6.81 13.10
C GLU A 18 -4.45 6.44 11.69
N ALA A 19 -5.28 5.83 10.84
CA ALA A 19 -4.93 5.54 9.44
C ALA A 19 -4.75 6.84 8.62
N PRO A 20 -3.95 6.87 7.54
CA PRO A 20 -3.79 8.10 6.76
C PRO A 20 -5.13 8.56 6.18
N LYS A 21 -5.34 9.88 6.12
CA LYS A 21 -6.60 10.44 5.60
C LYS A 21 -6.76 10.19 4.09
N VAL A 22 -5.65 10.16 3.37
CA VAL A 22 -5.55 9.95 1.93
C VAL A 22 -4.57 8.80 1.72
N GLU A 23 -4.95 7.81 0.91
CA GLU A 23 -4.09 6.69 0.58
C GLU A 23 -2.91 7.18 -0.28
N PRO A 24 -1.65 6.94 0.11
CA PRO A 24 -0.47 7.51 -0.55
C PRO A 24 -0.32 7.23 -2.06
N ILE A 25 -0.75 6.07 -2.55
CA ILE A 25 -0.51 5.65 -3.94
C ILE A 25 -1.63 6.16 -4.86
N THR A 26 -2.89 5.94 -4.50
CA THR A 26 -4.09 6.19 -5.32
C THR A 26 -4.73 7.54 -5.05
N GLY A 27 -4.45 8.15 -3.91
CA GLY A 27 -5.11 9.39 -3.49
C GLY A 27 -6.56 9.21 -3.03
N TYR A 28 -7.04 7.96 -2.87
CA TYR A 28 -8.38 7.70 -2.37
C TYR A 28 -8.54 8.16 -0.92
N VAL A 29 -9.75 8.59 -0.57
CA VAL A 29 -10.02 9.19 0.75
C VAL A 29 -10.54 8.14 1.71
N ARG A 30 -10.00 8.15 2.92
CA ARG A 30 -10.38 7.26 4.02
C ARG A 30 -11.87 7.39 4.36
N CYS A 31 -12.58 6.27 4.46
CA CYS A 31 -13.91 6.22 5.04
C CYS A 31 -13.84 6.48 6.56
N ASN A 32 -14.53 7.52 7.03
CA ASN A 32 -14.57 7.86 8.45
C ASN A 32 -15.75 7.24 9.21
N ALA A 33 -16.64 6.55 8.49
CA ALA A 33 -17.89 6.03 9.05
C ALA A 33 -17.81 4.56 9.46
N TYR A 34 -17.04 3.76 8.73
CA TYR A 34 -16.91 2.32 8.95
C TYR A 34 -15.56 1.79 8.50
N MET A 35 -15.24 0.58 8.94
CA MET A 35 -14.13 -0.25 8.49
C MET A 35 -14.64 -1.69 8.36
N PHE A 36 -13.91 -2.54 7.64
CA PHE A 36 -14.22 -3.97 7.56
C PHE A 36 -13.21 -4.80 8.37
N HIS A 37 -13.43 -6.11 8.46
CA HIS A 37 -12.53 -7.04 9.13
C HIS A 37 -11.09 -6.98 8.55
N GLU A 38 -10.97 -6.66 7.28
CA GLU A 38 -9.70 -6.50 6.59
C GLU A 38 -8.96 -5.23 7.05
N GLY A 39 -9.70 -4.18 7.43
CA GLY A 39 -9.15 -2.94 7.97
C GLY A 39 -9.92 -1.69 7.56
N VAL A 40 -9.26 -0.55 7.77
CA VAL A 40 -9.74 0.75 7.30
C VAL A 40 -9.78 0.76 5.78
N VAL A 41 -10.84 1.33 5.22
CA VAL A 41 -11.06 1.39 3.78
C VAL A 41 -11.03 2.81 3.21
N TYR A 42 -10.66 2.90 1.95
CA TYR A 42 -10.57 4.10 1.13
C TYR A 42 -11.54 3.97 -0.04
N LEU A 43 -12.20 5.08 -0.37
CA LEU A 43 -13.31 5.07 -1.33
C LEU A 43 -12.95 5.92 -2.55
N PRO A 44 -13.12 5.38 -3.78
CA PRO A 44 -13.18 6.20 -4.99
C PRO A 44 -14.49 6.99 -5.02
N ASN A 45 -14.61 7.91 -5.98
CA ASN A 45 -15.85 8.63 -6.24
C ASN A 45 -16.28 8.42 -7.70
N PRO A 46 -17.41 7.75 -7.97
CA PRO A 46 -18.39 7.18 -7.02
C PRO A 46 -17.87 5.94 -6.26
N ALA A 47 -18.41 5.70 -5.05
CA ALA A 47 -17.94 4.67 -4.12
C ALA A 47 -18.64 3.31 -4.33
N TYR A 48 -18.49 2.72 -5.52
CA TYR A 48 -18.96 1.36 -5.82
C TYR A 48 -18.08 0.27 -5.20
N ASP A 49 -16.81 0.60 -4.99
CA ASP A 49 -15.82 -0.28 -4.36
C ASP A 49 -15.27 0.38 -3.10
N ALA A 50 -14.80 -0.44 -2.17
CA ALA A 50 -13.98 -0.01 -1.04
C ALA A 50 -12.66 -0.77 -1.04
N TYR A 51 -11.54 -0.07 -0.81
CA TYR A 51 -10.21 -0.65 -0.87
C TYR A 51 -9.51 -0.54 0.47
N THR A 52 -8.83 -1.59 0.92
CA THR A 52 -7.98 -1.49 2.12
C THR A 52 -6.72 -0.67 1.84
N LEU A 53 -6.02 -0.27 2.90
CA LEU A 53 -4.64 0.21 2.74
C LEU A 53 -3.81 -0.90 2.06
N PRO A 54 -3.03 -0.59 1.00
CA PRO A 54 -2.14 -1.55 0.38
C PRO A 54 -1.09 -2.11 1.35
N THR A 55 -0.59 -3.30 1.06
CA THR A 55 0.59 -3.90 1.69
C THR A 55 1.65 -4.11 0.63
N TYR A 56 2.90 -3.83 0.98
CA TYR A 56 4.04 -4.09 0.12
C TYR A 56 4.50 -5.55 0.30
N ASP A 57 4.73 -6.23 -0.82
CA ASP A 57 5.38 -7.53 -0.90
C ASP A 57 6.80 -7.35 -1.45
N GLU A 58 7.79 -7.71 -0.64
CA GLU A 58 9.21 -7.60 -1.00
C GLU A 58 9.64 -8.61 -2.05
N GLU A 59 9.04 -9.81 -2.09
CA GLU A 59 9.44 -10.88 -3.02
C GLU A 59 9.12 -10.49 -4.46
N ASP A 60 7.92 -9.95 -4.66
CA ASP A 60 7.41 -9.55 -5.96
C ASP A 60 7.60 -8.04 -6.25
N GLY A 61 8.04 -7.27 -5.26
CA GLY A 61 8.18 -5.82 -5.34
C GLY A 61 6.87 -5.11 -5.67
N SER A 62 5.75 -5.60 -5.12
CA SER A 62 4.40 -5.16 -5.50
C SER A 62 3.58 -4.65 -4.32
N PHE A 63 2.67 -3.72 -4.60
CA PHE A 63 1.65 -3.28 -3.66
C PHE A 63 0.35 -3.98 -3.99
N SER A 64 -0.26 -4.61 -2.99
CA SER A 64 -1.54 -5.31 -3.14
C SER A 64 -2.53 -4.87 -2.08
N TRP A 65 -3.81 -4.92 -2.38
CA TRP A 65 -4.89 -4.56 -1.46
C TRP A 65 -6.07 -5.52 -1.58
N THR A 66 -7.05 -5.38 -0.69
CA THR A 66 -8.34 -6.05 -0.84
C THR A 66 -9.36 -5.05 -1.36
N ARG A 67 -9.95 -5.33 -2.53
CA ARG A 67 -11.16 -4.67 -3.03
C ARG A 67 -12.38 -5.34 -2.42
N ILE A 68 -13.34 -4.52 -2.01
CA ILE A 68 -14.63 -4.93 -1.46
C ILE A 68 -15.70 -4.31 -2.35
N ASP A 69 -16.40 -5.15 -3.12
CA ASP A 69 -17.48 -4.73 -4.02
C ASP A 69 -18.72 -4.37 -3.20
N MET A 70 -19.08 -3.09 -3.12
CA MET A 70 -20.17 -2.61 -2.27
C MET A 70 -21.56 -2.93 -2.85
N ASP A 71 -21.63 -3.31 -4.12
CA ASP A 71 -22.89 -3.62 -4.83
C ASP A 71 -23.14 -5.14 -4.92
N ASP A 72 -22.11 -5.98 -4.81
CA ASP A 72 -22.19 -7.45 -4.88
C ASP A 72 -21.88 -8.13 -3.53
N ASP A 73 -22.78 -7.95 -2.56
CA ASP A 73 -22.75 -8.59 -1.22
C ASP A 73 -21.39 -8.47 -0.51
N PHE A 74 -20.71 -7.32 -0.70
CA PHE A 74 -19.39 -7.06 -0.16
C PHE A 74 -18.34 -8.08 -0.62
N ARG A 75 -18.38 -8.61 -1.85
CA ARG A 75 -17.39 -9.59 -2.31
C ARG A 75 -15.95 -9.07 -2.16
N ARG A 76 -15.07 -9.90 -1.61
CA ARG A 76 -13.64 -9.59 -1.43
C ARG A 76 -12.82 -10.14 -2.59
N GLU A 77 -11.98 -9.29 -3.17
CA GLU A 77 -11.01 -9.66 -4.19
C GLU A 77 -9.63 -9.12 -3.81
N HIS A 78 -8.62 -9.99 -3.83
CA HIS A 78 -7.23 -9.57 -3.65
C HIS A 78 -6.66 -9.17 -5.00
N GLU A 79 -6.12 -7.95 -5.07
CA GLU A 79 -5.64 -7.36 -6.32
C GLU A 79 -4.25 -6.75 -6.12
N VAL A 80 -3.41 -6.88 -7.14
CA VAL A 80 -2.18 -6.11 -7.27
C VAL A 80 -2.56 -4.70 -7.73
N LEU A 81 -2.18 -3.70 -6.94
CA LEU A 81 -2.39 -2.29 -7.26
C LEU A 81 -1.34 -1.79 -8.28
N CYS A 82 -0.06 -1.97 -7.96
CA CYS A 82 1.06 -1.59 -8.83
C CYS A 82 2.36 -2.26 -8.34
N TYR A 83 3.41 -2.18 -9.16
CA TYR A 83 4.77 -2.52 -8.74
C TYR A 83 5.49 -1.29 -8.19
N LEU A 84 6.55 -1.50 -7.40
CA LEU A 84 7.36 -0.41 -6.85
C LEU A 84 8.02 0.43 -7.95
N ASP A 85 8.52 -0.21 -9.01
CA ASP A 85 9.19 0.49 -10.12
C ASP A 85 8.23 1.42 -10.89
N ASP A 86 6.92 1.11 -10.89
CA ASP A 86 5.89 1.99 -11.49
C ASP A 86 5.79 3.35 -10.78
N LEU A 87 6.24 3.43 -9.52
CA LEU A 87 6.18 4.65 -8.71
C LEU A 87 7.47 5.47 -8.78
N ARG A 88 8.52 4.98 -9.45
CA ARG A 88 9.89 5.52 -9.40
C ARG A 88 10.02 6.99 -9.81
N ASP A 89 9.20 7.43 -10.77
CA ASP A 89 9.24 8.79 -11.30
C ASP A 89 8.35 9.78 -10.53
N ARG A 90 7.66 9.33 -9.48
CA ARG A 90 6.83 10.21 -8.65
C ARG A 90 7.68 11.09 -7.73
N GLU A 91 7.25 12.34 -7.55
CA GLU A 91 7.93 13.29 -6.65
C GLU A 91 7.92 12.82 -5.17
N ASP A 92 6.91 12.05 -4.77
CA ASP A 92 6.70 11.53 -3.42
C ASP A 92 7.18 10.07 -3.22
N PHE A 93 7.94 9.52 -4.18
CA PHE A 93 8.38 8.11 -4.17
C PHE A 93 9.07 7.66 -2.87
N GLU A 94 10.02 8.45 -2.37
CA GLU A 94 10.73 8.13 -1.12
C GLU A 94 9.82 8.21 0.12
N GLU A 95 8.80 9.07 0.10
CA GLU A 95 7.81 9.16 1.18
C GLU A 95 6.90 7.94 1.18
N ILE A 96 6.47 7.47 0.01
CA ILE A 96 5.68 6.24 -0.16
C ILE A 96 6.47 5.03 0.35
N LYS A 97 7.73 4.89 -0.06
CA LYS A 97 8.60 3.81 0.41
C LYS A 97 8.71 3.78 1.93
N LYS A 98 8.98 4.94 2.53
CA LYS A 98 9.06 5.08 3.98
C LYS A 98 7.75 4.73 4.67
N PHE A 99 6.62 5.15 4.12
CA PHE A 99 5.30 4.88 4.68
C PHE A 99 5.00 3.37 4.71
N TYR A 100 5.28 2.66 3.61
CA TYR A 100 5.03 1.22 3.49
C TYR A 100 6.14 0.33 4.06
N GLY A 101 7.19 0.92 4.63
CA GLY A 101 8.31 0.16 5.19
C GLY A 101 9.13 -0.57 4.12
N VAL A 102 9.18 -0.04 2.89
CA VAL A 102 10.02 -0.57 1.82
C VAL A 102 11.48 -0.35 2.22
N GLU A 103 12.10 -1.36 2.81
CA GLU A 103 13.51 -1.28 3.21
C GLU A 103 14.41 -1.22 1.98
N TYR A 104 15.49 -0.46 2.11
CA TYR A 104 16.55 -0.44 1.11
C TYR A 104 17.31 -1.75 1.22
N ASP A 105 17.25 -2.62 0.20
CA ASP A 105 18.09 -3.82 0.18
C ASP A 105 19.55 -3.42 -0.11
N PRO A 106 20.45 -3.47 0.90
CA PRO A 106 21.85 -3.10 0.72
C PRO A 106 22.60 -4.09 -0.18
N VAL A 107 22.09 -5.31 -0.36
CA VAL A 107 22.70 -6.33 -1.23
C VAL A 107 22.48 -5.95 -2.69
N VAL A 108 21.24 -5.61 -3.08
CA VAL A 108 20.92 -5.14 -4.44
C VAL A 108 21.71 -3.87 -4.78
N ALA A 109 21.81 -2.94 -3.82
CA ALA A 109 22.63 -1.75 -4.00
C ALA A 109 24.10 -2.06 -4.24
N GLN A 110 24.65 -3.01 -3.49
CA GLN A 110 26.04 -3.43 -3.64
C GLN A 110 26.28 -4.13 -4.98
N GLU A 111 25.37 -4.98 -5.44
CA GLU A 111 25.46 -5.64 -6.75
C GLU A 111 25.44 -4.63 -7.91
N ILE A 112 24.60 -3.60 -7.81
CA ILE A 112 24.56 -2.50 -8.80
C ILE A 112 25.88 -1.72 -8.78
N ILE A 113 26.40 -1.38 -7.60
CA ILE A 113 27.68 -0.68 -7.46
C ILE A 113 28.81 -1.52 -8.07
N ASP A 114 28.85 -2.81 -7.77
CA ASP A 114 29.89 -3.72 -8.25
C ASP A 114 29.83 -3.83 -9.78
N SER A 115 28.63 -3.99 -10.36
CA SER A 115 28.43 -4.02 -11.81
C SER A 115 28.87 -2.73 -12.51
N VAL A 116 28.56 -1.56 -11.95
CA VAL A 116 29.00 -0.27 -12.50
C VAL A 116 30.52 -0.13 -12.44
N MET A 117 31.13 -0.57 -11.34
CA MET A 117 32.58 -0.50 -11.13
C MET A 117 33.34 -1.43 -12.08
N GLU A 118 32.81 -2.62 -12.40
CA GLU A 118 33.38 -3.51 -13.41
C GLU A 118 33.33 -2.90 -14.82
N ASN A 119 32.20 -2.31 -15.20
CA ASN A 119 32.04 -1.66 -16.51
C ASN A 119 32.97 -0.43 -16.68
N LEU A 120 33.25 0.29 -15.61
CA LEU A 120 34.22 1.41 -15.61
C LEU A 120 35.67 0.95 -15.72
N LYS A 121 36.00 -0.23 -15.17
CA LYS A 121 37.33 -0.84 -15.31
C LYS A 121 37.55 -1.40 -16.71
N ALA A 122 36.51 -1.92 -17.36
CA ALA A 122 36.59 -2.49 -18.70
C ALA A 122 36.72 -1.44 -19.83
N ASN A 123 36.40 -0.17 -19.55
CA ASN A 123 36.50 0.95 -20.51
C ASN A 123 37.77 1.82 -20.34
N LYS A 124 38.76 1.36 -19.56
CA LYS A 124 40.09 1.95 -19.46
C LYS A 124 41.12 1.06 -20.15
#